data_AF-W8RWU4-F1
#
_entry.id   AF-W8RWU4-F1
#
_cell.length_a   1.000
_cell.length_b   1.000
_cell.length_c   1.000
_cell.angle_alpha   90.00
_cell.angle_beta   90.00
_cell.angle_gamma   90.00
#
_symmetry.space_group_name_H-M   'P 1'
#
loop_
_entity.id
_entity.type
_entity.pdbx_description
1 polymer ?
#
loop_
_entity_poly.entity_id
_entity_poly.type
_entity_poly.pdbx_seq_one_letter_code
_entity_poly.pdbx_strand_id
1 'polypeptide(L)'
;MTGRGLSLALQRAVTVALLLAACIAAARLSWAAGVGLGVLALVVYVAAPIPKPPADAWVYDRGPAVIGPDLLSFLFAPPFLAIPFWAEPAWPMGGGALHPSAVLAWPAGLFFLIFTGIGWHYAAMAVRITQTGLEVETGRRRFAVPFAEMAEIGPWRRGLPRWVRALAPLALALGRPGAAGAIMIARDSNGISIARRSGPPVVIGSDAFARATKAILTACQQHDVPIARSLLR
;
A
#
# COMPACT_ATOMS: atom_id res chain seq x y z
N MET A 1 -16.35 -5.48 -1.09
CA MET A 1 -15.52 -4.26 -1.12
C MET A 1 -16.41 -3.07 -0.88
N THR A 2 -15.91 -2.03 -0.22
CA THR A 2 -16.62 -0.75 -0.10
C THR A 2 -16.58 0.00 -1.44
N GLY A 3 -17.54 0.89 -1.71
CA GLY A 3 -17.54 1.70 -2.93
C GLY A 3 -16.29 2.57 -3.07
N ARG A 4 -15.84 3.18 -1.96
CA ARG A 4 -14.58 3.95 -1.90
C ARG A 4 -13.37 3.07 -2.19
N GLY A 5 -13.28 1.90 -1.55
CA GLY A 5 -12.22 0.93 -1.81
C GLY A 5 -12.16 0.49 -3.27
N LEU A 6 -13.31 0.24 -3.91
CA LEU A 6 -13.36 -0.14 -5.33
C LEU A 6 -12.87 1.00 -6.23
N SER A 7 -13.35 2.23 -6.03
CA SER A 7 -12.94 3.39 -6.82
C SER A 7 -11.43 3.66 -6.74
N LEU A 8 -10.85 3.58 -5.53
CA LEU A 8 -9.41 3.73 -5.33
C LEU A 8 -8.58 2.61 -5.98
N ALA A 9 -9.12 1.39 -6.05
CA ALA A 9 -8.49 0.27 -6.74
C ALA A 9 -8.53 0.46 -8.26
N LEU A 10 -9.69 0.85 -8.79
CA LEU A 10 -9.89 1.11 -10.22
C LEU A 10 -9.00 2.23 -10.73
N GLN A 11 -8.88 3.35 -10.00
CA GLN A 11 -7.98 4.44 -10.36
C GLN A 11 -6.55 3.94 -10.58
N ARG A 12 -6.03 3.13 -9.65
CA ARG A 12 -4.68 2.54 -9.75
C ARG A 12 -4.57 1.52 -10.86
N ALA A 13 -5.54 0.63 -11.00
CA ALA A 13 -5.55 -0.37 -12.06
C ALA A 13 -5.52 0.28 -13.45
N VAL A 14 -6.34 1.32 -13.67
CA VAL A 14 -6.34 2.11 -14.91
C VAL A 14 -5.00 2.82 -15.11
N THR A 15 -4.44 3.43 -14.06
CA THR A 15 -3.13 4.10 -14.14
C THR A 15 -2.03 3.12 -14.56
N VAL A 16 -1.94 1.95 -13.91
CA VAL A 16 -0.96 0.91 -14.27
C VAL A 16 -1.17 0.41 -15.69
N ALA A 17 -2.42 0.17 -16.09
CA ALA A 17 -2.74 -0.29 -17.45
C ALA A 17 -2.31 0.74 -18.51
N LEU A 18 -2.56 2.03 -18.26
CA LEU A 18 -2.13 3.12 -19.14
C LEU A 18 -0.60 3.24 -19.22
N LEU A 19 0.10 3.09 -18.10
CA LEU A 19 1.57 3.09 -18.10
C LEU A 19 2.15 1.87 -18.84
N LEU A 20 1.54 0.69 -18.68
CA LEU A 20 1.94 -0.50 -19.43
C LEU A 20 1.70 -0.30 -20.93
N ALA A 21 0.52 0.23 -21.30
CA ALA A 21 0.21 0.58 -22.67
C ALA A 21 1.18 1.64 -23.22
N ALA A 22 1.57 2.64 -22.42
CA ALA A 22 2.57 3.64 -22.78
C ALA A 22 3.93 3.01 -23.11
N CYS A 23 4.41 2.11 -22.24
CA CYS A 23 5.66 1.37 -22.46
C CYS A 23 5.60 0.53 -23.74
N ILE A 24 4.49 -0.18 -23.99
CA ILE A 24 4.33 -1.00 -25.20
C ILE A 24 4.24 -0.11 -26.46
N ALA A 25 3.44 0.95 -26.43
CA ALA A 25 3.24 1.88 -27.55
C ALA A 25 4.53 2.62 -27.92
N ALA A 26 5.36 2.99 -26.95
CA ALA A 26 6.65 3.63 -27.19
C ALA A 26 7.56 2.78 -28.07
N ALA A 27 7.52 1.45 -27.92
CA ALA A 27 8.33 0.52 -28.70
C ALA A 27 7.65 0.04 -29.99
N ARG A 28 6.31 -0.05 -30.02
CA ARG A 28 5.56 -0.67 -31.12
C ARG A 28 4.94 0.30 -32.11
N LEU A 29 4.69 1.54 -31.69
CA LEU A 29 3.99 2.54 -32.49
C LEU A 29 4.89 3.76 -32.72
N SER A 30 5.13 4.53 -31.67
CA SER A 30 6.01 5.69 -31.68
C SER A 30 6.26 6.20 -30.26
N TRP A 31 7.36 6.94 -30.09
CA TRP A 31 7.65 7.61 -28.83
C TRP A 31 6.55 8.60 -28.42
N ALA A 32 5.98 9.32 -29.38
CA ALA A 32 4.89 10.27 -29.14
C ALA A 32 3.64 9.60 -28.56
N ALA A 33 3.25 8.43 -29.09
CA ALA A 33 2.13 7.65 -28.55
C ALA A 33 2.40 7.19 -27.11
N GLY A 34 3.62 6.72 -26.84
CA GLY A 34 4.05 6.34 -25.50
C GLY A 34 3.99 7.51 -24.51
N VAL A 35 4.56 8.66 -24.88
CA VAL A 35 4.51 9.89 -24.06
C VAL A 35 3.07 10.33 -23.81
N GLY A 36 2.22 10.34 -24.84
CA GLY A 36 0.81 10.71 -24.72
C GLY A 36 0.05 9.84 -23.70
N LEU A 37 0.24 8.51 -23.77
CA LEU A 37 -0.35 7.58 -22.81
C LEU A 37 0.23 7.74 -21.40
N GLY A 38 1.53 8.02 -21.27
CA GLY A 38 2.17 8.30 -19.99
C GLY A 38 1.61 9.56 -19.33
N VAL A 39 1.42 10.64 -20.09
CA VAL A 39 0.77 11.87 -19.61
C VAL A 39 -0.68 11.59 -19.21
N LEU A 40 -1.43 10.83 -20.01
CA LEU A 40 -2.79 10.45 -19.68
C LEU A 40 -2.86 9.65 -18.37
N ALA A 41 -1.94 8.71 -18.15
CA ALA A 41 -1.84 7.97 -16.89
C ALA A 41 -1.62 8.89 -15.68
N LEU A 42 -0.72 9.88 -15.82
CA LEU A 42 -0.48 10.88 -14.78
C LEU A 42 -1.74 11.71 -14.49
N VAL A 43 -2.43 12.17 -15.53
CA VAL A 43 -3.69 12.92 -15.41
C VAL A 43 -4.74 12.07 -14.68
N VAL A 44 -4.92 10.81 -15.06
CA VAL A 44 -5.87 9.91 -14.38
C VAL A 44 -5.49 9.73 -12.90
N TYR A 45 -4.21 9.56 -12.58
CA TYR A 45 -3.78 9.37 -11.20
C TYR A 45 -3.98 10.62 -10.34
N VAL A 46 -3.70 11.81 -10.88
CA VAL A 46 -3.77 13.08 -10.13
C VAL A 46 -5.20 13.64 -10.08
N ALA A 47 -5.94 13.57 -11.18
CA ALA A 47 -7.21 14.27 -11.36
C ALA A 47 -8.46 13.40 -11.24
N ALA A 48 -8.34 12.05 -11.24
CA ALA A 48 -9.53 11.22 -11.06
C ALA A 48 -10.21 11.50 -9.71
N PRO A 49 -11.56 11.51 -9.67
CA PRO A 49 -12.30 11.86 -8.46
C PRO A 49 -12.03 10.84 -7.36
N ILE A 50 -11.54 11.33 -6.22
CA ILE A 50 -11.24 10.50 -5.05
C ILE A 50 -12.44 10.57 -4.10
N PRO A 51 -13.11 9.45 -3.80
CA PRO A 51 -14.19 9.44 -2.83
C PRO A 51 -13.68 9.91 -1.47
N LYS A 52 -14.38 10.89 -0.90
CA LYS A 52 -14.00 11.45 0.41
C LYS A 52 -14.21 10.39 1.50
N PRO A 53 -13.32 10.33 2.50
CA PRO A 53 -13.57 9.52 3.69
C PRO A 53 -14.82 10.02 4.43
N PRO A 54 -15.40 9.20 5.32
CA PRO A 54 -16.45 9.67 6.22
C PRO A 54 -16.03 10.94 6.97
N ALA A 55 -16.99 11.81 7.28
CA ALA A 55 -16.73 13.00 8.09
C ALA A 55 -16.08 12.61 9.42
N ASP A 56 -15.11 13.41 9.86
CA ASP A 56 -14.35 13.23 11.12
C ASP A 56 -13.54 11.93 11.21
N ALA A 57 -13.39 11.21 10.10
CA ALA A 57 -12.55 10.03 10.07
C ALA A 57 -11.07 10.41 9.92
N TRP A 58 -10.25 9.75 10.73
CA TRP A 58 -8.81 9.78 10.59
C TRP A 58 -8.38 8.89 9.43
N VAL A 59 -7.51 9.43 8.57
CA VAL A 59 -6.93 8.74 7.41
C VAL A 59 -5.40 8.79 7.48
N TYR A 60 -4.73 7.85 6.80
CA TYR A 60 -3.26 7.89 6.68
C TYR A 60 -2.79 9.09 5.86
N ASP A 61 -1.59 9.59 6.19
CA ASP A 61 -0.90 10.57 5.36
C ASP A 61 -0.66 10.00 3.96
N ARG A 62 -1.12 10.74 2.94
CA ARG A 62 -1.05 10.30 1.55
C ARG A 62 0.38 10.27 1.02
N GLY A 63 1.28 11.12 1.49
CA GLY A 63 2.64 11.21 0.95
C GLY A 63 3.40 9.89 1.08
N PRO A 64 3.84 9.52 2.30
CA PRO A 64 4.65 8.33 2.49
C PRO A 64 3.85 7.02 2.42
N ALA A 65 2.58 7.00 2.86
CA ALA A 65 1.83 5.75 2.95
C ALA A 65 1.11 5.34 1.66
N VAL A 66 0.86 6.30 0.75
CA VAL A 66 0.07 6.07 -0.47
C VAL A 66 0.89 6.38 -1.73
N ILE A 67 1.36 7.62 -1.87
CA ILE A 67 2.05 8.10 -3.07
C ILE A 67 3.41 7.40 -3.22
N GLY A 68 4.17 7.23 -2.14
CA GLY A 68 5.44 6.52 -2.17
C GLY A 68 5.36 5.10 -2.78
N PRO A 69 4.53 4.20 -2.21
CA PRO A 69 4.30 2.88 -2.78
C PRO A 69 3.75 2.91 -4.22
N ASP A 70 2.79 3.79 -4.51
CA ASP A 70 2.24 3.93 -5.86
C ASP A 70 3.34 4.31 -6.87
N LEU A 71 4.22 5.25 -6.54
CA LEU A 71 5.36 5.65 -7.38
C LEU A 71 6.32 4.50 -7.66
N LEU A 72 6.68 3.70 -6.64
CA LEU A 72 7.51 2.51 -6.84
C LEU A 72 6.85 1.52 -7.81
N SER A 73 5.55 1.31 -7.68
CA SER A 73 4.81 0.44 -8.57
C SER A 73 4.79 0.97 -10.00
N PHE A 74 4.47 2.26 -10.17
CA PHE A 74 4.32 2.91 -11.48
C PHE A 74 5.64 3.05 -12.22
N LEU A 75 6.74 3.24 -11.50
CA LEU A 75 8.06 3.36 -12.10
C LEU A 75 8.60 2.00 -12.57
N PHE A 76 8.41 0.95 -11.77
CA PHE A 76 9.08 -0.34 -12.02
C PHE A 76 8.18 -1.39 -12.67
N ALA A 77 6.90 -1.51 -12.30
CA ALA A 77 6.07 -2.59 -12.82
C ALA A 77 5.85 -2.51 -14.35
N PRO A 78 5.46 -1.36 -14.94
CA PRO A 78 5.15 -1.28 -16.37
C PRO A 78 6.35 -1.62 -17.29
N PRO A 79 7.57 -1.10 -17.07
CA PRO A 79 8.73 -1.49 -17.88
C PRO A 79 9.01 -2.99 -17.82
N PHE A 80 9.02 -3.60 -16.63
CA PHE A 80 9.26 -5.03 -16.49
C PHE A 80 8.20 -5.87 -17.21
N LEU A 81 6.93 -5.47 -17.14
CA LEU A 81 5.85 -6.14 -17.86
C LEU A 81 5.95 -5.93 -19.39
N ALA A 82 6.52 -4.80 -19.83
CA ALA A 82 6.67 -4.44 -21.23
C ALA A 82 7.91 -5.07 -21.92
N ILE A 83 8.96 -5.44 -21.18
CA ILE A 83 10.21 -6.01 -21.73
C ILE A 83 9.99 -7.10 -22.79
N PRO A 84 9.11 -8.11 -22.60
CA PRO A 84 8.93 -9.16 -23.60
C PRO A 84 8.39 -8.62 -24.93
N PHE A 85 7.60 -7.55 -24.88
CA PHE A 85 7.09 -6.88 -26.08
C PHE A 85 8.14 -6.03 -26.77
N TRP A 86 9.11 -5.50 -26.02
CA TRP A 86 10.26 -4.76 -26.57
C TRP A 86 11.28 -5.69 -27.25
N ALA A 87 11.46 -6.89 -26.70
CA ALA A 87 12.46 -7.85 -27.18
C ALA A 87 12.00 -8.70 -28.37
N GLU A 88 10.69 -8.82 -28.61
CA GLU A 88 10.15 -9.68 -29.68
C GLU A 88 10.62 -9.34 -31.10
N PRO A 89 10.77 -8.06 -31.53
CA PRO A 89 11.28 -7.76 -32.87
C PRO A 89 12.71 -8.24 -33.13
N ALA A 90 13.51 -8.45 -32.08
CA ALA A 90 14.89 -8.93 -32.19
C ALA A 90 14.99 -10.47 -32.15
N TRP A 91 13.87 -11.18 -31.98
CA TRP A 91 13.87 -12.64 -31.82
C TRP A 91 13.79 -13.35 -33.18
N PRO A 92 14.77 -14.19 -33.54
CA PRO A 92 14.83 -14.84 -34.85
C PRO A 92 13.66 -15.79 -35.15
N MET A 93 13.01 -16.33 -34.11
CA MET A 93 11.80 -17.15 -34.26
C MET A 93 10.51 -16.31 -34.25
N GLY A 94 10.62 -15.01 -34.56
CA GLY A 94 9.57 -14.00 -34.49
C GLY A 94 8.39 -14.30 -35.42
N GLY A 95 7.34 -14.85 -34.83
CA GLY A 95 6.02 -15.04 -35.46
C GLY A 95 4.88 -14.54 -34.57
N GLY A 96 5.11 -13.47 -33.80
CA GLY A 96 4.15 -12.99 -32.79
C GLY A 96 4.14 -13.80 -31.48
N ALA A 97 5.13 -14.69 -31.29
CA ALA A 97 5.30 -15.42 -30.05
C ALA A 97 5.88 -14.52 -28.95
N LEU A 98 5.46 -14.75 -27.70
CA LEU A 98 5.98 -14.03 -26.54
C LEU A 98 7.47 -14.31 -26.34
N HIS A 99 8.29 -13.26 -26.17
CA HIS A 99 9.72 -13.43 -25.94
C HIS A 99 10.01 -14.20 -24.63
N PRO A 100 10.96 -15.15 -24.59
CA PRO A 100 11.26 -15.98 -23.40
C PRO A 100 11.60 -15.18 -22.13
N SER A 101 12.08 -13.95 -22.27
CA SER A 101 12.33 -13.05 -21.13
C SER A 101 11.09 -12.80 -20.25
N ALA A 102 9.88 -13.05 -20.75
CA ALA A 102 8.65 -12.96 -19.96
C ALA A 102 8.69 -13.81 -18.69
N VAL A 103 9.35 -14.97 -18.75
CA VAL A 103 9.52 -15.89 -17.60
C VAL A 103 10.20 -15.20 -16.41
N LEU A 104 11.10 -14.25 -16.66
CA LEU A 104 11.80 -13.50 -15.62
C LEU A 104 11.18 -12.12 -15.38
N ALA A 105 10.84 -11.41 -16.44
CA ALA A 105 10.41 -10.03 -16.37
C ALA A 105 9.00 -9.88 -15.77
N TRP A 106 8.08 -10.79 -16.06
CA TRP A 106 6.72 -10.71 -15.54
C TRP A 106 6.63 -10.95 -14.03
N PRO A 107 7.27 -11.98 -13.44
CA PRO A 107 7.31 -12.10 -11.98
C PRO A 107 7.88 -10.86 -11.28
N ALA A 108 8.93 -10.24 -11.85
CA ALA A 108 9.48 -8.99 -11.33
C ALA A 108 8.46 -7.84 -11.42
N GLY A 109 7.79 -7.68 -12.57
CA GLY A 109 6.73 -6.68 -12.74
C GLY A 109 5.56 -6.89 -11.77
N LEU A 110 5.09 -8.13 -11.63
CA LEU A 110 4.02 -8.51 -10.69
C LEU A 110 4.42 -8.26 -9.23
N PHE A 111 5.69 -8.47 -8.87
CA PHE A 111 6.19 -8.13 -7.54
C PHE A 111 6.06 -6.63 -7.26
N PHE A 112 6.41 -5.76 -8.22
CA PHE A 112 6.24 -4.31 -8.05
C PHE A 112 4.78 -3.87 -7.99
N LEU A 113 3.82 -4.65 -8.52
CA LEU A 113 2.38 -4.37 -8.35
C LEU A 113 1.90 -4.53 -6.91
N ILE A 114 2.64 -5.24 -6.04
CA ILE A 114 2.32 -5.35 -4.61
C ILE A 114 2.30 -3.96 -3.96
N PHE A 115 3.18 -3.05 -4.38
CA PHE A 115 3.22 -1.68 -3.86
C PHE A 115 1.96 -0.87 -4.18
N THR A 116 1.36 -1.08 -5.36
CA THR A 116 0.04 -0.52 -5.69
C THR A 116 -1.03 -1.06 -4.73
N GLY A 117 -0.98 -2.35 -4.39
CA GLY A 117 -1.87 -2.95 -3.40
C GLY A 117 -1.71 -2.37 -1.99
N ILE A 118 -0.47 -2.08 -1.60
CA ILE A 118 -0.14 -1.41 -0.33
C ILE A 118 -0.69 0.03 -0.33
N GLY A 119 -0.40 0.82 -1.36
CA GLY A 119 -0.87 2.20 -1.48
C GLY A 119 -2.40 2.26 -1.49
N TRP A 120 -3.06 1.34 -2.18
CA TRP A 120 -4.52 1.17 -2.14
C TRP A 120 -5.05 0.89 -0.73
N HIS A 121 -4.45 -0.06 -0.02
CA HIS A 121 -4.90 -0.45 1.31
C HIS A 121 -4.85 0.73 2.28
N TYR A 122 -3.75 1.49 2.29
CA TYR A 122 -3.60 2.67 3.14
C TYR A 122 -4.50 3.83 2.71
N ALA A 123 -4.69 4.05 1.41
CA ALA A 123 -5.60 5.08 0.90
C ALA A 123 -7.07 4.82 1.26
N ALA A 124 -7.45 3.56 1.35
CA ALA A 124 -8.81 3.15 1.67
C ALA A 124 -9.08 3.02 3.17
N MET A 125 -8.03 2.97 4.00
CA MET A 125 -8.21 2.89 5.45
C MET A 125 -8.75 4.22 6.00
N ALA A 126 -9.80 4.12 6.81
CA ALA A 126 -10.30 5.22 7.62
C ALA A 126 -10.77 4.71 8.97
N VAL A 127 -10.53 5.48 10.02
CA VAL A 127 -10.98 5.19 11.38
C VAL A 127 -11.75 6.38 11.91
N ARG A 128 -13.00 6.17 12.28
CA ARG A 128 -13.87 7.19 12.88
C ARG A 128 -14.20 6.81 14.30
N ILE A 129 -14.01 7.74 15.23
CA ILE A 129 -14.42 7.57 16.62
C ILE A 129 -15.88 8.00 16.71
N THR A 130 -16.73 7.13 17.25
CA THR A 130 -18.14 7.41 17.52
C THR A 130 -18.40 7.39 19.02
N GLN A 131 -19.60 7.77 19.44
CA GLN A 131 -19.98 7.73 20.87
C GLN A 131 -20.02 6.30 21.44
N THR A 132 -20.16 5.28 20.59
CA THR A 132 -20.34 3.89 21.03
C THR A 132 -19.14 3.00 20.72
N GLY A 133 -18.17 3.48 19.93
CA GLY A 133 -16.98 2.71 19.58
C GLY A 133 -16.15 3.31 18.46
N LEU A 134 -15.49 2.43 17.71
CA LEU A 134 -14.68 2.78 16.55
C LEU A 134 -15.30 2.19 15.29
N GLU A 135 -15.51 3.02 14.27
CA GLU A 135 -15.81 2.55 12.94
C GLU A 135 -14.53 2.47 12.11
N VAL A 136 -14.28 1.29 11.56
CA VAL A 136 -13.09 1.02 10.74
C VAL A 136 -13.54 0.66 9.33
N GLU A 137 -13.00 1.37 8.35
CA GLU A 137 -13.13 1.06 6.94
C GLU A 137 -11.75 0.63 6.42
N THR A 138 -11.64 -0.55 5.80
CA THR A 138 -10.36 -1.09 5.28
C THR A 138 -10.29 -1.10 3.75
N GLY A 139 -11.23 -0.42 3.09
CA GLY A 139 -11.49 -0.57 1.65
C GLY A 139 -12.22 -1.86 1.27
N ARG A 140 -11.92 -2.99 1.94
CA ARG A 140 -12.61 -4.27 1.70
C ARG A 140 -13.96 -4.32 2.39
N ARG A 141 -14.01 -3.86 3.63
CA ARG A 141 -15.19 -3.89 4.50
C ARG A 141 -15.23 -2.67 5.39
N ARG A 142 -16.42 -2.35 5.87
CA ARG A 142 -16.68 -1.40 6.96
C ARG A 142 -17.23 -2.20 8.13
N PHE A 143 -16.70 -1.97 9.33
CA PHE A 143 -17.18 -2.62 10.54
C PHE A 143 -17.03 -1.68 11.74
N ALA A 144 -17.83 -1.90 12.77
CA ALA A 144 -17.73 -1.18 14.03
C ALA A 144 -17.14 -2.09 15.11
N VAL A 145 -16.38 -1.50 16.01
CA VAL A 145 -15.84 -2.14 17.22
C VAL A 145 -16.39 -1.33 18.40
N PRO A 146 -17.49 -1.78 19.03
CA PRO A 146 -18.07 -1.09 20.19
C PRO A 146 -17.07 -1.05 21.36
N PHE A 147 -17.05 0.02 22.15
CA PHE A 147 -16.17 0.12 23.33
C PHE A 147 -16.43 -1.01 24.32
N ALA A 148 -17.68 -1.41 24.50
CA ALA A 148 -18.06 -2.54 25.37
C ALA A 148 -17.42 -3.87 24.92
N GLU A 149 -17.14 -4.04 23.62
CA GLU A 149 -16.50 -5.25 23.08
C GLU A 149 -14.97 -5.22 23.21
N MET A 150 -14.38 -4.07 23.52
CA MET A 150 -12.92 -3.95 23.68
C MET A 150 -12.52 -4.53 25.03
N ALA A 151 -11.67 -5.56 25.00
CA ALA A 151 -11.10 -6.16 26.20
C ALA A 151 -9.87 -5.39 26.68
N GLU A 152 -8.99 -5.00 25.75
CA GLU A 152 -7.76 -4.26 26.03
C GLU A 152 -7.25 -3.58 24.77
N ILE A 153 -6.61 -2.43 24.91
CA ILE A 153 -5.81 -1.80 23.86
C ILE A 153 -4.34 -1.87 24.22
N GLY A 154 -3.55 -2.51 23.36
CA GLY A 154 -2.12 -2.69 23.56
C GLY A 154 -1.29 -2.26 22.37
N PRO A 155 0.04 -2.13 22.54
CA PRO A 155 0.93 -1.84 21.43
C PRO A 155 0.93 -3.03 20.48
N TRP A 156 0.80 -2.75 19.20
CA TRP A 156 1.05 -3.74 18.16
C TRP A 156 2.42 -3.51 17.57
N ARG A 157 3.21 -4.57 17.46
CA ARG A 157 4.48 -4.55 16.75
C ARG A 157 4.54 -5.76 15.84
N ARG A 158 4.75 -5.52 14.55
CA ARG A 158 5.10 -6.57 13.61
C ARG A 158 6.47 -6.26 13.05
N GLY A 159 7.46 -6.93 13.63
CA GLY A 159 8.78 -6.93 13.05
C GLY A 159 8.84 -7.77 11.79
N LEU A 160 9.87 -7.51 10.98
CA LEU A 160 10.14 -8.33 9.81
C LEU A 160 10.31 -9.81 10.20
N PRO A 161 9.95 -10.75 9.30
CA PRO A 161 10.29 -12.15 9.47
C PRO A 161 11.79 -12.30 9.77
N ARG A 162 12.14 -13.22 10.69
CA ARG A 162 13.53 -13.40 11.13
C ARG A 162 14.49 -13.66 9.97
N TRP A 163 14.03 -14.36 8.93
CA TRP A 163 14.84 -14.64 7.74
C TRP A 163 15.20 -13.37 6.96
N VAL A 164 14.31 -12.36 6.89
CA VAL A 164 14.62 -11.08 6.22
C VAL A 164 15.67 -10.32 7.02
N ARG A 165 15.59 -10.34 8.36
CA ARG A 165 16.61 -9.72 9.21
C ARG A 165 17.98 -10.39 9.05
N ALA A 166 18.00 -11.70 8.84
CA ALA A 166 19.23 -12.45 8.58
C ALA A 166 19.90 -12.06 7.24
N LEU A 167 19.17 -11.46 6.29
CA LEU A 167 19.72 -10.95 5.03
C LEU A 167 20.33 -9.54 5.15
N ALA A 168 20.07 -8.81 6.25
CA ALA A 168 20.58 -7.46 6.44
C ALA A 168 22.12 -7.36 6.42
N PRO A 169 22.89 -8.28 7.04
CA PRO A 169 24.35 -8.29 6.95
C PRO A 169 24.84 -8.53 5.52
N LEU A 170 24.13 -9.36 4.75
CA LEU A 170 24.47 -9.64 3.35
C LEU A 170 24.28 -8.39 2.47
N ALA A 171 23.18 -7.66 2.67
CA ALA A 171 22.94 -6.40 1.99
C ALA A 171 24.02 -5.36 2.31
N LEU A 172 24.40 -5.24 3.59
CA LEU A 172 25.50 -4.38 4.05
C LEU A 172 26.84 -4.79 3.42
N ALA A 173 27.16 -6.09 3.39
CA ALA A 173 28.40 -6.62 2.83
C ALA A 173 28.51 -6.43 1.32
N LEU A 174 27.38 -6.45 0.59
CA LEU A 174 27.32 -6.18 -0.85
C LEU A 174 27.50 -4.69 -1.21
N GLY A 175 27.86 -3.84 -0.26
CA GLY A 175 28.07 -2.40 -0.47
C GLY A 175 26.80 -1.65 -0.89
N ARG A 176 25.63 -2.27 -0.70
CA ARG A 176 24.32 -1.69 -1.01
C ARG A 176 23.53 -1.63 0.29
N PRO A 177 23.61 -0.51 1.03
CA PRO A 177 22.52 0.47 0.88
C PRO A 177 22.90 1.91 1.23
N GLY A 178 22.21 2.90 0.66
CA GLY A 178 22.07 4.18 1.36
C GLY A 178 21.43 3.89 2.73
N ALA A 179 22.04 4.36 3.83
CA ALA A 179 21.65 4.03 5.21
C ALA A 179 20.13 4.12 5.48
N ALA A 180 19.42 4.99 4.77
CA ALA A 180 17.97 5.14 4.80
C ALA A 180 17.19 3.86 4.42
N GLY A 181 17.64 3.09 3.42
CA GLY A 181 16.94 1.88 2.95
C GLY A 181 17.04 0.72 3.96
N ALA A 182 18.20 0.53 4.58
CA ALA A 182 18.39 -0.46 5.63
C ALA A 182 17.61 -0.11 6.91
N ILE A 183 17.56 1.17 7.27
CA ILE A 183 16.80 1.66 8.43
C ILE A 183 15.28 1.53 8.19
N MET A 184 14.79 1.83 6.99
CA MET A 184 13.37 1.66 6.65
C MET A 184 12.94 0.18 6.65
N ILE A 185 13.80 -0.73 6.19
CA ILE A 185 13.54 -2.17 6.24
C ILE A 185 13.58 -2.66 7.70
N ALA A 186 14.55 -2.20 8.49
CA ALA A 186 14.73 -2.70 9.86
C ALA A 186 13.70 -2.18 10.89
N ARG A 187 12.92 -1.14 10.56
CA ARG A 187 11.95 -0.60 11.52
C ARG A 187 10.75 -1.53 11.63
N ASP A 188 10.52 -2.06 12.84
CA ASP A 188 9.30 -2.78 13.16
C ASP A 188 8.09 -1.89 12.84
N SER A 189 7.09 -2.43 12.14
CA SER A 189 5.83 -1.72 11.95
C SER A 189 5.12 -1.66 13.29
N ASN A 190 4.80 -0.45 13.74
CA ASN A 190 4.17 -0.21 15.03
C ASN A 190 2.69 0.12 14.84
N GLY A 191 1.88 -0.07 15.88
CA GLY A 191 0.44 0.19 15.84
C GLY A 191 -0.21 0.06 17.20
N ILE A 192 -1.54 0.08 17.18
CA ILE A 192 -2.37 -0.36 18.30
C ILE A 192 -3.10 -1.64 17.90
N SER A 193 -3.16 -2.58 18.83
CA SER A 193 -4.00 -3.77 18.74
C SER A 193 -5.14 -3.60 19.73
N ILE A 194 -6.36 -3.73 19.23
CA ILE A 194 -7.57 -3.72 20.03
C ILE A 194 -7.98 -5.18 20.19
N ALA A 195 -7.68 -5.73 21.37
CA ALA A 195 -8.17 -7.05 21.76
C ALA A 195 -9.68 -6.95 21.96
N ARG A 196 -10.43 -7.87 21.35
CA ARG A 196 -11.88 -7.93 21.47
C ARG A 196 -12.24 -9.05 22.45
N ARG A 197 -13.30 -8.85 23.23
CA ARG A 197 -13.87 -9.89 24.10
C ARG A 197 -14.31 -11.11 23.30
N SER A 198 -14.83 -10.86 22.09
CA SER A 198 -15.21 -11.87 21.11
C SER A 198 -14.48 -11.66 19.78
N GLY A 199 -13.86 -12.72 19.28
CA GLY A 199 -13.26 -12.76 17.95
C GLY A 199 -11.83 -12.23 17.88
N PRO A 200 -11.29 -12.09 16.66
CA PRO A 200 -9.89 -11.74 16.45
C PRO A 200 -9.62 -10.27 16.81
N PRO A 201 -8.38 -9.96 17.23
CA PRO A 201 -7.97 -8.59 17.51
C PRO A 201 -8.00 -7.73 16.24
N VAL A 202 -8.31 -6.45 16.41
CA VAL A 202 -8.29 -5.46 15.34
C VAL A 202 -7.01 -4.64 15.45
N VAL A 203 -6.22 -4.61 14.38
CA VAL A 203 -4.94 -3.90 14.35
C VAL A 203 -5.07 -2.63 13.53
N ILE A 204 -4.59 -1.52 14.07
CA ILE A 204 -4.46 -0.23 13.40
C ILE A 204 -2.98 0.16 13.44
N GLY A 205 -2.32 0.20 12.29
CA GLY A 205 -0.91 0.61 12.18
C GLY A 205 -0.72 2.08 12.53
N SER A 206 0.37 2.42 13.22
CA SER A 206 0.66 3.76 13.75
C SER A 206 1.58 4.59 12.86
N ASP A 207 2.21 3.99 11.85
CA ASP A 207 3.34 4.61 11.15
C ASP A 207 2.98 5.92 10.38
N ALA A 208 1.69 6.30 10.31
CA ALA A 208 1.27 7.67 9.99
C ALA A 208 0.05 8.18 10.80
N PHE A 209 -0.20 7.62 11.99
CA PHE A 209 -1.42 7.85 12.79
C PHE A 209 -1.21 8.45 14.19
N ALA A 210 -0.06 9.04 14.49
CA ALA A 210 0.26 9.52 15.86
C ALA A 210 -0.85 10.35 16.52
N ARG A 211 -1.47 11.30 15.79
CA ARG A 211 -2.59 12.12 16.32
C ARG A 211 -3.86 11.29 16.54
N ALA A 212 -4.21 10.42 15.59
CA ALA A 212 -5.38 9.56 15.69
C ALA A 212 -5.23 8.54 16.83
N THR A 213 -4.04 7.98 17.01
CA THR A 213 -3.73 7.07 18.11
C THR A 213 -4.00 7.72 19.45
N LYS A 214 -3.54 8.96 19.67
CA LYS A 214 -3.84 9.70 20.90
C LYS A 214 -5.36 9.88 21.09
N ALA A 215 -6.08 10.30 20.04
CA ALA A 215 -7.54 10.48 20.12
C ALA A 215 -8.29 9.16 20.43
N ILE A 216 -7.87 8.05 19.82
CA ILE A 216 -8.43 6.72 20.08
C ILE A 216 -8.17 6.32 21.53
N LEU A 217 -6.94 6.48 22.02
CA LEU A 217 -6.61 6.15 23.40
C LEU A 217 -7.42 7.00 24.40
N THR A 218 -7.57 8.29 24.14
CA THR A 218 -8.41 9.18 24.96
C THR A 218 -9.88 8.73 24.97
N ALA A 219 -10.45 8.41 23.80
CA ALA A 219 -11.83 7.92 23.72
C ALA A 219 -12.00 6.59 24.47
N CYS A 220 -11.06 5.66 24.32
CA CYS A 220 -11.08 4.39 25.03
C CYS A 220 -10.96 4.57 26.55
N GLN A 221 -10.14 5.51 27.02
CA GLN A 221 -10.05 5.85 28.43
C GLN A 221 -11.36 6.45 28.98
N GLN A 222 -12.05 7.29 28.19
CA GLN A 222 -13.36 7.87 28.56
C GLN A 222 -14.48 6.82 28.68
N HIS A 223 -14.31 5.66 28.06
CA HIS A 223 -15.26 4.55 28.09
C HIS A 223 -14.75 3.34 28.89
N ASP A 224 -13.81 3.57 29.82
CA ASP A 224 -13.27 2.54 30.73
C ASP A 224 -12.67 1.30 30.03
N VAL A 225 -12.18 1.46 28.80
CA VAL A 225 -11.48 0.40 28.08
C VAL A 225 -10.06 0.27 28.64
N PRO A 226 -9.63 -0.92 29.11
CA PRO A 226 -8.28 -1.11 29.63
C PRO A 226 -7.20 -0.77 28.59
N ILE A 227 -6.22 0.04 28.99
CA ILE A 227 -5.06 0.40 28.16
C ILE A 227 -3.81 -0.27 28.76
N ALA A 228 -3.09 -1.02 27.93
CA ALA A 228 -1.85 -1.67 28.33
C ALA A 228 -0.85 -0.62 28.84
N ARG A 229 -0.21 -0.90 29.99
CA ARG A 229 0.74 0.03 30.64
C ARG A 229 1.88 0.50 29.72
N SER A 230 2.24 -0.30 28.73
CA SER A 230 3.27 0.02 27.74
C SER A 230 2.91 1.16 26.80
N LEU A 231 1.63 1.54 26.68
CA LEU A 231 1.17 2.69 25.91
C LEU A 231 1.06 3.99 26.72
N LEU A 232 1.18 3.91 28.05
CA LEU A 232 1.07 5.06 28.95
C LEU A 232 2.43 5.71 29.28
N ARG A 233 3.53 5.17 28.73
CA ARG A 233 4.89 5.69 28.86
C ARG A 233 5.27 6.51 27.65
#